data_AF-A0A935XRV2-F1
#
_entry.id   AF-A0A935XRV2-F1
#
_cell.length_a   1.000
_cell.length_b   1.000
_cell.length_c   1.000
_cell.angle_alpha   90.00
_cell.angle_beta   90.00
_cell.angle_gamma   90.00
#
_symmetry.space_group_name_H-M   'P 1'
#
loop_
_entity.id
_entity.type
_entity.pdbx_description
1 polymer ?
#
loop_
_entity_poly.entity_id
_entity_poly.type
_entity_poly.pdbx_seq_one_letter_code
_entity_poly.pdbx_strand_id
1 'polypeptide(L)'
;MPICLPSRLQRLQRAACLALLAWVCAGPTAVLAQVAPRPPAQPPEFTFNGAGTVPCSQALGFLANPESRLQFEQWLYGYLTSYNQYIYSWHRVALPDAPSMMTFVENYCRRNPQERILGAAGALVRELGGSPATYR
;
A
#
# COMPACT_ATOMS: atom_id res chain seq x y z
N MET A 1 21.36 -13.99 82.47
CA MET A 1 22.13 -12.84 81.94
C MET A 1 22.08 -12.90 80.42
N PRO A 2 21.43 -11.94 79.74
CA PRO A 2 21.32 -11.92 78.29
C PRO A 2 22.52 -11.15 77.70
N ILE A 3 23.15 -11.69 76.66
CA ILE A 3 24.13 -10.95 75.84
C ILE A 3 23.47 -10.71 74.49
N CYS A 4 23.05 -9.46 74.26
CA CYS A 4 22.64 -8.95 72.96
C CYS A 4 23.87 -8.78 72.06
N LEU A 5 23.91 -9.50 70.93
CA LEU A 5 24.85 -9.22 69.84
C LEU A 5 24.17 -8.46 68.68
N PRO A 6 24.91 -7.58 67.98
CA PRO A 6 24.35 -6.58 67.07
C PRO A 6 23.92 -7.12 65.70
N SER A 7 22.78 -6.59 65.22
CA SER A 7 22.03 -6.95 64.01
C SER A 7 22.71 -6.60 62.66
N ARG A 8 23.99 -6.23 62.64
CA ARG A 8 24.72 -5.88 61.39
C ARG A 8 25.48 -7.04 60.76
N LEU A 9 25.82 -8.10 61.51
CA LEU A 9 26.53 -9.27 60.96
C LEU A 9 25.61 -10.25 60.21
N GLN A 10 24.28 -10.16 60.37
CA GLN A 10 23.32 -11.01 59.64
C GLN A 10 23.11 -10.62 58.17
N ARG A 11 23.53 -9.42 57.74
CA ARG A 11 23.30 -8.96 56.35
C ARG A 11 24.36 -9.43 55.35
N LEU A 12 25.56 -9.79 55.80
CA LEU A 12 26.63 -10.21 54.89
C LEU A 12 26.61 -11.71 54.57
N GLN A 13 25.97 -12.56 55.38
CA GLN A 13 25.88 -14.00 55.09
C GLN A 13 24.81 -14.40 54.05
N ARG A 14 23.87 -13.51 53.70
CA ARG A 14 22.89 -13.81 52.64
C ARG A 14 23.45 -13.59 51.22
N ALA A 15 24.55 -12.88 51.07
CA ALA A 15 25.09 -12.53 49.76
C ALA A 15 26.00 -13.62 49.15
N ALA A 16 26.54 -14.55 49.95
CA ALA A 16 27.56 -15.49 49.48
C ALA A 16 27.03 -16.91 49.17
N CYS A 17 25.82 -17.28 49.61
CA CYS A 17 25.32 -18.65 49.46
C CYS A 17 24.41 -18.88 48.23
N LEU A 18 24.00 -17.81 47.53
CA LEU A 18 23.17 -17.92 46.32
C LEU A 18 23.97 -17.79 45.01
N ALA A 19 25.30 -17.65 45.08
CA ALA A 19 26.15 -17.44 43.90
C ALA A 19 26.80 -18.73 43.35
N LEU A 20 26.56 -19.92 43.93
CA LEU A 20 27.32 -21.13 43.59
C LEU A 20 26.50 -22.37 43.20
N LEU A 21 25.17 -22.25 43.00
CA LEU A 21 24.32 -23.39 42.60
C LEU A 21 23.48 -23.18 41.33
N ALA A 22 23.87 -22.24 40.46
CA ALA A 22 23.15 -21.97 39.20
C ALA A 22 23.94 -22.36 37.93
N TRP A 23 24.91 -23.28 38.05
CA TRP A 23 25.79 -23.70 36.94
C TRP A 23 25.65 -25.20 36.59
N VAL A 24 24.46 -25.78 36.73
CA VAL A 24 24.16 -27.18 36.30
C VAL A 24 22.84 -27.25 35.53
N CYS A 25 22.63 -26.32 34.60
CA CYS A 25 21.65 -26.46 33.52
C CYS A 25 22.26 -25.96 32.21
N ALA A 26 23.50 -26.38 31.92
CA ALA A 26 24.06 -26.35 30.57
C ALA A 26 23.40 -27.46 29.73
N GLY A 27 22.08 -27.40 29.60
CA GLY A 27 21.41 -28.00 28.45
C GLY A 27 21.66 -27.08 27.26
N PRO A 28 21.79 -27.59 26.02
CA PRO A 28 21.74 -26.72 24.87
C PRO A 28 20.36 -26.07 24.91
N THR A 29 20.30 -24.81 25.32
CA THR A 29 19.14 -23.97 25.05
C THR A 29 19.00 -23.97 23.54
N ALA A 30 18.13 -24.85 23.05
CA ALA A 30 17.59 -24.77 21.71
C ALA A 30 17.04 -23.36 21.62
N VAL A 31 17.78 -22.49 20.93
CA VAL A 31 17.30 -21.18 20.52
C VAL A 31 16.14 -21.50 19.61
N LEU A 32 14.94 -21.59 20.18
CA LEU A 32 13.70 -21.50 19.44
C LEU A 32 13.75 -20.10 18.85
N ALA A 33 14.29 -19.98 17.64
CA ALA A 33 14.21 -18.79 16.84
C ALA A 33 12.73 -18.44 16.80
N GLN A 34 12.35 -17.39 17.53
CA GLN A 34 11.03 -16.82 17.44
C GLN A 34 10.91 -16.35 16.00
N VAL A 35 10.26 -17.16 15.16
CA VAL A 35 9.83 -16.73 13.83
C VAL A 35 8.75 -15.69 14.11
N ALA A 36 9.17 -14.43 14.27
CA ALA A 36 8.25 -13.33 14.34
C ALA A 36 7.39 -13.42 13.07
N PRO A 37 6.05 -13.41 13.19
CA PRO A 37 5.19 -13.39 12.01
C PRO A 37 5.62 -12.21 11.16
N ARG A 38 6.05 -12.48 9.92
CA ARG A 38 6.39 -11.44 8.96
C ARG A 38 5.11 -10.59 8.81
N PRO A 39 5.16 -9.27 9.05
CA PRO A 39 4.00 -8.43 8.78
C PRO A 39 3.53 -8.69 7.33
N PRO A 40 2.21 -8.70 7.08
CA PRO A 40 1.71 -8.92 5.73
C PRO A 40 2.42 -7.95 4.80
N ALA A 41 2.95 -8.46 3.69
CA ALA A 41 3.56 -7.62 2.68
C ALA A 41 2.53 -6.55 2.30
N GLN A 42 2.86 -5.28 2.51
CA GLN A 42 1.98 -4.21 2.04
C GLN A 42 1.93 -4.34 0.52
N PRO A 43 0.73 -4.23 -0.09
CA PRO A 43 0.64 -4.22 -1.54
C PRO A 43 1.57 -3.13 -2.07
N PRO A 44 2.30 -3.38 -3.17
CA PRO A 44 3.22 -2.39 -3.71
C PRO A 44 2.47 -1.08 -3.94
N GLU A 45 3.00 0.01 -3.40
CA GLU A 45 2.45 1.34 -3.58
C GLU A 45 2.64 1.76 -5.03
N PHE A 46 1.60 1.59 -5.86
CA PHE A 46 1.62 2.06 -7.23
C PHE A 46 1.51 3.59 -7.23
N THR A 47 2.60 4.24 -7.63
CA THR A 47 2.62 5.70 -7.85
C THR A 47 2.19 5.99 -9.28
N PHE A 48 1.25 6.92 -9.44
CA PHE A 48 0.83 7.42 -10.74
C PHE A 48 1.38 8.83 -10.97
N ASN A 49 1.76 9.13 -12.21
CA ASN A 49 2.28 10.44 -12.61
C ASN A 49 1.50 11.00 -13.80
N GLY A 50 1.60 12.32 -13.99
CA GLY A 50 0.93 13.03 -15.09
C GLY A 50 -0.56 13.28 -14.83
N ALA A 51 -1.35 13.31 -15.90
CA ALA A 51 -2.76 13.70 -15.86
C ALA A 51 -3.62 12.82 -14.93
N GLY A 52 -3.24 11.57 -14.72
CA GLY A 52 -3.95 10.65 -13.82
C GLY A 52 -4.03 11.10 -12.37
N THR A 53 -3.12 11.97 -11.92
CA THR A 53 -3.11 12.48 -10.54
C THR A 53 -4.05 13.68 -10.36
N VAL A 54 -4.53 14.28 -11.44
CA VAL A 54 -5.37 15.49 -11.39
C VAL A 54 -6.74 15.14 -10.78
N PRO A 55 -7.20 15.88 -9.76
CA PRO A 55 -8.56 15.72 -9.24
C PRO A 55 -9.62 16.06 -10.28
N CYS A 56 -10.72 15.31 -10.31
CA CYS A 56 -11.84 15.53 -11.23
C CYS A 56 -12.46 16.92 -11.12
N SER A 57 -12.50 17.49 -9.92
CA SER A 57 -12.95 18.87 -9.68
C SER A 57 -12.11 19.92 -10.45
N GLN A 58 -10.82 19.66 -10.65
CA GLN A 58 -9.92 20.54 -11.40
C GLN A 58 -9.90 20.20 -12.89
N ALA A 59 -10.01 18.90 -13.22
CA ALA A 59 -9.94 18.41 -14.58
C ALA A 59 -10.96 19.08 -15.51
N LEU A 60 -12.20 19.32 -15.05
CA LEU A 60 -13.24 19.94 -15.88
C LEU A 60 -12.82 21.31 -16.44
N GLY A 61 -12.06 22.10 -15.67
CA GLY A 61 -11.52 23.37 -16.14
C GLY A 61 -10.45 23.19 -17.22
N PHE A 62 -9.56 22.20 -17.04
CA PHE A 62 -8.54 21.89 -18.04
C PHE A 62 -9.13 21.30 -19.32
N LEU A 63 -10.16 20.47 -19.23
CA LEU A 63 -10.79 19.81 -20.39
C LEU A 63 -11.53 20.79 -21.32
N ALA A 64 -11.87 21.98 -20.82
CA ALA A 64 -12.43 23.06 -21.62
C ALA A 64 -11.36 23.75 -22.51
N ASN A 65 -10.08 23.63 -22.19
CA ASN A 65 -8.97 24.12 -23.00
C ASN A 65 -8.49 23.03 -23.97
N PRO A 66 -8.48 23.26 -25.30
CA PRO A 66 -8.13 22.23 -26.28
C PRO A 66 -6.72 21.64 -26.13
N GLU A 67 -5.73 22.46 -25.77
CA GLU A 67 -4.34 22.02 -25.61
C GLU A 67 -4.19 21.12 -24.38
N SER A 68 -4.78 21.53 -23.25
CA SER A 68 -4.81 20.71 -22.04
C SER A 68 -5.60 19.43 -22.29
N ARG A 69 -6.76 19.50 -22.96
CA ARG A 69 -7.57 18.33 -23.32
C ARG A 69 -6.77 17.27 -24.08
N LEU A 70 -5.92 17.68 -25.03
CA LEU A 70 -5.06 16.77 -25.77
C LEU A 70 -4.10 16.00 -24.82
N GLN A 71 -3.59 16.63 -23.76
CA GLN A 71 -2.74 15.95 -22.78
C GLN A 71 -3.50 14.86 -22.00
N PHE A 72 -4.75 15.12 -21.61
CA PHE A 72 -5.60 14.11 -20.96
C PHE A 72 -5.94 12.97 -21.92
N GLU A 73 -6.25 13.29 -23.17
CA GLU A 73 -6.52 12.30 -24.22
C GLU A 73 -5.33 11.35 -24.42
N GLN A 74 -4.12 11.90 -24.60
CA GLN A 74 -2.92 11.10 -24.78
C GLN A 74 -2.61 10.24 -23.55
N TRP A 75 -2.78 10.80 -22.35
CA TRP A 75 -2.60 10.05 -21.12
C TRP A 75 -3.60 8.88 -21.00
N LEU A 76 -4.87 9.09 -21.35
CA LEU A 76 -5.90 8.05 -21.32
C LEU A 76 -5.63 6.96 -22.36
N TYR A 77 -5.22 7.31 -23.58
CA TYR A 77 -4.80 6.32 -24.57
C TYR A 77 -3.61 5.49 -24.09
N GLY A 78 -2.62 6.13 -23.45
CA GLY A 78 -1.50 5.43 -22.82
C GLY A 78 -1.96 4.47 -21.73
N TYR A 79 -2.90 4.91 -20.88
CA TYR A 79 -3.48 4.08 -19.83
C TYR A 79 -4.19 2.84 -20.40
N LEU A 80 -5.08 3.02 -21.38
CA LEU A 80 -5.83 1.91 -22.01
C LEU A 80 -4.91 0.96 -22.78
N THR A 81 -3.88 1.50 -23.46
CA THR A 81 -2.85 0.69 -24.13
C THR A 81 -2.08 -0.16 -23.14
N SER A 82 -1.63 0.43 -22.03
CA SER A 82 -0.96 -0.28 -20.94
C SER A 82 -1.86 -1.36 -20.35
N TYR A 83 -3.13 -1.05 -20.09
CA TYR A 83 -4.12 -2.04 -19.63
C TYR A 83 -4.19 -3.24 -20.60
N ASN A 84 -4.38 -3.01 -21.89
CA ASN A 84 -4.46 -4.07 -22.90
C ASN A 84 -3.17 -4.88 -23.05
N GLN A 85 -2.02 -4.28 -22.78
CA GLN A 85 -0.72 -4.92 -22.83
C GLN A 85 -0.48 -5.86 -21.65
N TYR A 86 -0.88 -5.47 -20.44
CA TYR A 86 -0.56 -6.19 -19.21
C TYR A 86 -1.70 -7.06 -18.65
N ILE A 87 -2.93 -6.90 -19.15
CA ILE A 87 -4.07 -7.77 -18.77
C ILE A 87 -4.03 -9.11 -19.52
N TYR A 88 -4.62 -10.15 -18.94
CA TYR A 88 -4.79 -11.45 -19.61
C TYR A 88 -5.69 -11.30 -20.86
N SER A 89 -5.35 -12.03 -21.93
CA SER A 89 -5.85 -11.85 -23.31
C SER A 89 -7.38 -11.72 -23.50
N TRP A 90 -8.19 -12.31 -22.63
CA TRP A 90 -9.67 -12.29 -22.75
C TRP A 90 -10.33 -11.05 -22.13
N HIS A 91 -9.58 -10.14 -21.49
CA HIS A 91 -10.12 -8.91 -20.89
C HIS A 91 -9.66 -7.63 -21.59
N ARG A 92 -9.15 -7.72 -22.82
CA ARG A 92 -8.77 -6.53 -23.59
C ARG A 92 -10.01 -5.73 -23.96
N VAL A 93 -9.90 -4.42 -23.87
CA VAL A 93 -10.95 -3.48 -24.24
C VAL A 93 -10.70 -2.91 -25.63
N ALA A 94 -11.77 -2.70 -26.40
CA ALA A 94 -11.68 -1.92 -27.63
C ALA A 94 -11.42 -0.45 -27.28
N LEU A 95 -10.44 0.17 -27.95
CA LEU A 95 -10.12 1.57 -27.73
C LEU A 95 -11.21 2.45 -28.36
N PRO A 96 -11.92 3.30 -27.59
CA PRO A 96 -12.87 4.25 -28.13
C PRO A 96 -12.17 5.38 -28.90
N ASP A 97 -12.95 6.11 -29.71
CA ASP A 97 -12.50 7.38 -30.27
C ASP A 97 -12.33 8.45 -29.16
N ALA A 98 -11.48 9.43 -29.42
CA ALA A 98 -11.13 10.47 -28.46
C ALA A 98 -12.37 11.26 -27.97
N PRO A 99 -13.28 11.75 -28.84
CA PRO A 99 -14.51 12.41 -28.39
C PRO A 99 -15.34 11.57 -27.40
N SER A 100 -15.58 10.30 -27.70
CA SER A 100 -16.33 9.39 -26.83
C SER A 100 -15.64 9.20 -25.48
N MET A 101 -14.33 8.96 -25.50
CA MET A 101 -13.50 8.81 -24.30
C MET A 101 -13.54 10.04 -23.40
N MET A 102 -13.33 11.22 -23.98
CA MET A 102 -13.30 12.47 -23.23
C MET A 102 -14.69 12.84 -22.70
N THR A 103 -15.76 12.57 -23.47
CA THR A 103 -17.14 12.75 -23.02
C THR A 103 -17.44 11.88 -21.80
N PHE A 104 -16.99 10.61 -21.81
CA PHE A 104 -17.14 9.73 -20.66
C PHE A 104 -16.42 10.30 -19.42
N VAL A 105 -15.17 10.74 -19.58
CA VAL A 105 -14.35 11.27 -18.47
C VAL A 105 -14.96 12.55 -17.89
N GLU A 106 -15.44 13.48 -18.72
CA GLU A 106 -16.15 14.67 -18.24
C GLU A 106 -17.39 14.30 -17.42
N ASN A 107 -18.21 13.38 -17.93
CA ASN A 107 -19.42 12.93 -17.25
C ASN A 107 -19.10 12.22 -15.93
N TYR A 108 -18.04 11.39 -15.91
CA TYR A 108 -17.55 10.76 -14.68
C TYR A 108 -17.11 11.81 -13.66
N CYS A 109 -16.30 12.78 -14.08
CA CYS A 109 -15.76 13.78 -13.17
C CYS A 109 -16.81 14.74 -12.61
N ARG A 110 -17.87 15.05 -13.37
CA ARG A 110 -19.03 15.82 -12.86
C ARG A 110 -19.73 15.10 -11.71
N ARG A 111 -19.83 13.76 -11.77
CA ARG A 111 -20.48 12.94 -10.72
C ARG A 111 -19.55 12.64 -9.55
N ASN A 112 -18.23 12.65 -9.76
CA ASN A 112 -17.23 12.21 -8.80
C ASN A 112 -16.13 13.27 -8.60
N PRO A 113 -16.43 14.47 -8.08
CA PRO A 113 -15.49 15.58 -8.06
C PRO A 113 -14.25 15.36 -7.17
N GLN A 114 -14.34 14.47 -6.18
CA GLN A 114 -13.24 14.15 -5.26
C GLN A 114 -12.30 13.04 -5.78
N GLU A 115 -12.72 12.32 -6.81
CA GLU A 115 -11.91 11.30 -7.47
C GLU A 115 -10.82 11.94 -8.34
N ARG A 116 -9.88 11.13 -8.80
CA ARG A 116 -8.82 11.55 -9.75
C ARG A 116 -9.13 11.03 -11.14
N ILE A 117 -8.46 11.58 -12.15
CA ILE A 117 -8.55 11.08 -13.53
C ILE A 117 -8.20 9.60 -13.65
N LEU A 118 -7.27 9.10 -12.83
CA LEU A 118 -7.00 7.66 -12.76
C LEU A 118 -8.27 6.84 -12.45
N GLY A 119 -9.11 7.31 -11.52
CA GLY A 119 -10.38 6.67 -11.19
C GLY A 119 -11.34 6.67 -12.37
N ALA A 120 -11.40 7.79 -13.11
CA ALA A 120 -12.19 7.91 -14.34
C ALA A 120 -11.70 6.94 -15.42
N ALA A 121 -10.38 6.79 -15.60
CA ALA A 121 -9.79 5.86 -16.55
C ALA A 121 -10.09 4.39 -16.19
N GLY A 122 -9.98 4.04 -14.90
CA GLY A 122 -10.38 2.71 -14.41
C GLY A 122 -11.88 2.45 -14.57
N ALA A 123 -12.72 3.47 -14.41
CA ALA A 123 -14.15 3.38 -14.69
C ALA A 123 -14.44 3.19 -16.18
N LEU A 124 -13.70 3.87 -17.06
CA LEU A 124 -13.81 3.70 -18.49
C LEU A 124 -13.44 2.27 -18.92
N VAL A 125 -12.38 1.69 -18.37
CA VAL A 125 -12.03 0.27 -18.62
C VAL A 125 -13.21 -0.65 -18.28
N ARG A 126 -13.87 -0.43 -17.13
CA ARG A 126 -15.04 -1.24 -16.74
C ARG A 126 -16.23 -1.03 -17.68
N GLU A 127 -16.48 0.21 -18.10
CA GLU A 127 -17.53 0.53 -19.08
C GLU A 127 -17.30 -0.21 -20.41
N LEU A 128 -16.04 -0.33 -20.83
CA LEU A 128 -15.64 -1.05 -22.04
C LEU A 128 -15.62 -2.58 -21.86
N GLY A 129 -16.07 -3.11 -20.72
CA GLY A 129 -16.11 -4.55 -20.43
C GLY A 129 -14.82 -5.14 -19.87
N GLY A 130 -13.84 -4.31 -19.50
CA GLY A 130 -12.60 -4.74 -18.87
C GLY A 130 -12.80 -5.18 -17.41
N SER A 131 -12.07 -6.22 -17.00
CA SER A 131 -11.96 -6.60 -15.58
C SER A 131 -11.12 -5.58 -14.81
N PRO A 132 -11.38 -5.35 -13.50
CA PRO A 132 -10.42 -4.70 -12.63
C PRO A 132 -9.05 -5.36 -12.81
N ALA A 133 -8.01 -4.55 -13.02
CA ALA A 133 -6.67 -5.06 -13.24
C ALA A 133 -6.18 -5.76 -11.96
N THR A 134 -6.17 -7.09 -11.97
CA THR A 134 -5.36 -7.86 -11.03
C THR A 134 -3.95 -7.91 -11.59
N TYR A 135 -3.14 -6.89 -11.26
CA TYR A 135 -1.71 -6.92 -11.55
C TYR A 135 -1.09 -8.07 -10.74
N ARG A 136 -0.40 -9.01 -11.41
CA ARG A 136 0.44 -10.01 -10.74
C ARG A 136 1.87 -9.52 -10.66
#